data_AF-A0A497IBX0-F1
#
_entry.id   AF-A0A497IBX0-F1
#
_cell.length_a   1.000
_cell.length_b   1.000
_cell.length_c   1.000
_cell.angle_alpha   90.00
_cell.angle_beta   90.00
_cell.angle_gamma   90.00
#
_symmetry.space_group_name_H-M   'P 1'
#
loop_
_entity.id
_entity.type
_entity.pdbx_description
1 polymer ?
#
loop_
_entity_poly.entity_id
_entity_poly.type
_entity_poly.pdbx_seq_one_letter_code
_entity_poly.pdbx_strand_id
1 'polypeptide(L)'
;MEKVEAKKVEAKKTNWDQLIETAKAGNGKRTQSGLRQHIREILTEVPESVRGKLQGAPIGVWCQVLRAVLKEKYPETHGKDRNLYNKIRVNLTSWSSEFEIDDNNNVKYLKW
;
A
#
# COMPACT_ATOMS: atom_id res chain seq x y z
N MET A 1 41.98 32.12 -4.50
CA MET A 1 40.69 32.27 -3.82
C MET A 1 39.64 31.64 -4.71
N GLU A 2 39.15 30.46 -4.34
CA GLU A 2 38.12 29.76 -5.09
C GLU A 2 37.02 29.39 -4.09
N LYS A 3 35.85 30.02 -4.24
CA LYS A 3 34.70 29.84 -3.35
C LYS A 3 33.93 28.62 -3.84
N VAL A 4 33.88 27.55 -3.06
CA VAL A 4 32.97 26.43 -3.31
C VAL A 4 31.72 26.64 -2.47
N GLU A 5 30.60 26.81 -3.16
CA GLU A 5 29.26 27.03 -2.60
C GLU A 5 28.81 25.82 -1.76
N ALA A 6 28.60 26.05 -0.47
CA ALA A 6 27.92 25.10 0.39
C ALA A 6 26.43 25.06 0.01
N LYS A 7 26.00 24.00 -0.69
CA LYS A 7 24.58 23.64 -0.83
C LYS A 7 23.99 23.39 0.56
N LYS A 8 23.32 24.40 1.12
CA LYS A 8 22.45 24.24 2.29
C LYS A 8 21.33 23.28 1.91
N VAL A 9 21.43 22.05 2.39
CA VAL A 9 20.29 21.14 2.51
C VAL A 9 19.35 21.79 3.53
N GLU A 10 18.32 22.46 3.04
CA GLU A 10 17.22 22.91 3.89
C GLU A 10 16.51 21.68 4.44
N ALA A 11 16.96 21.24 5.61
CA ALA A 11 16.23 20.29 6.42
C ALA A 11 14.87 20.93 6.72
N LYS A 12 13.81 20.41 6.10
CA LYS A 12 12.42 20.75 6.45
C LYS A 12 12.29 20.62 7.96
N LYS A 13 12.18 21.76 8.65
CA LYS A 13 11.93 21.82 10.10
C LYS A 13 10.63 21.05 10.37
N THR A 14 10.75 19.93 11.05
CA THR A 14 9.60 19.17 11.55
C THR A 14 8.81 20.08 12.48
N ASN A 15 7.55 20.35 12.13
CA ASN A 15 6.66 21.19 12.92
C ASN A 15 6.05 20.35 14.06
N TRP A 16 6.69 20.42 15.22
CA TRP A 16 6.33 19.64 16.41
C TRP A 16 4.97 20.04 17.00
N ASP A 17 4.57 21.30 16.87
CA ASP A 17 3.30 21.77 17.42
C ASP A 17 2.10 21.17 16.66
N GLN A 18 2.23 21.01 15.35
CA GLN A 18 1.24 20.33 14.52
C GLN A 18 1.15 18.82 14.82
N LEU A 19 2.27 18.18 15.18
CA LEU A 19 2.30 16.79 15.61
C LEU A 19 1.63 16.57 16.97
N ILE A 20 1.76 17.54 17.89
CA ILE A 20 1.17 17.49 19.24
C ILE A 20 -0.35 17.73 19.18
N GLU A 21 -0.82 18.69 18.38
CA GLU A 21 -2.25 18.92 18.12
C GLU A 21 -2.93 17.67 17.52
N THR A 22 -2.27 17.00 16.58
CA THR A 22 -2.77 15.76 15.94
C THR A 22 -2.82 14.58 16.93
N ALA A 23 -1.90 14.50 17.89
CA ALA A 23 -1.88 13.45 18.90
C ALA A 23 -2.93 13.66 20.01
N LYS A 24 -3.22 14.91 20.39
CA LYS A 24 -4.19 15.27 21.44
C LYS A 24 -5.65 15.18 20.98
N ALA A 25 -5.91 15.36 19.68
CA ALA A 25 -7.27 15.35 19.14
C ALA A 25 -8.00 14.00 19.23
N GLY A 26 -7.37 12.90 19.69
CA GLY A 26 -7.97 11.55 19.76
C GLY A 26 -8.29 10.94 18.39
N ASN A 27 -8.43 11.77 17.36
CA ASN A 27 -8.26 11.46 15.96
C ASN A 27 -6.78 11.21 15.71
N GLY A 28 -6.34 10.03 16.11
CA GLY A 28 -5.25 9.38 15.44
C GLY A 28 -5.58 9.29 13.95
N LYS A 29 -5.29 10.35 13.19
CA LYS A 29 -4.54 10.19 11.95
C LYS A 29 -3.19 9.60 12.35
N ARG A 30 -3.25 8.34 12.80
CA ARG A 30 -2.32 7.32 12.38
C ARG A 30 -2.11 7.66 10.93
N THR A 31 -0.88 7.93 10.52
CA THR A 31 -0.47 7.74 9.14
C THR A 31 -0.70 6.26 8.88
N GLN A 32 -1.97 5.90 8.74
CA GLN A 32 -2.50 4.59 8.45
C GLN A 32 -2.36 4.55 6.94
N SER A 33 -1.12 4.49 6.48
CA SER A 33 -0.79 4.01 5.14
C SER A 33 -1.13 2.51 5.14
N GLY A 34 -2.42 2.21 5.32
CA GLY A 34 -2.94 0.88 5.56
C GLY A 34 -2.69 0.07 4.31
N LEU A 35 -2.27 -1.18 4.48
CA LEU A 35 -2.11 -2.11 3.37
C LEU A 35 -3.34 -2.12 2.44
N ARG A 36 -4.55 -2.03 3.01
CA ARG A 36 -5.81 -1.91 2.27
C ARG A 36 -5.89 -0.66 1.39
N GLN A 37 -5.43 0.49 1.89
CA GLN A 37 -5.44 1.75 1.14
C GLN A 37 -4.49 1.68 -0.06
N HIS A 38 -3.26 1.20 0.15
CA HIS A 38 -2.32 1.00 -0.94
C HIS A 38 -2.78 -0.05 -1.95
N ILE A 39 -3.46 -1.11 -1.50
CA ILE A 39 -4.09 -2.09 -2.39
C ILE A 39 -5.15 -1.42 -3.27
N ARG A 40 -6.02 -0.56 -2.71
CA ARG A 40 -7.01 0.20 -3.52
C ARG A 40 -6.33 1.10 -4.55
N GLU A 41 -5.33 1.88 -4.14
CA GLU A 41 -4.59 2.78 -5.05
C GLU A 41 -3.94 2.01 -6.21
N ILE A 42 -3.38 0.83 -5.93
CA ILE A 42 -2.86 -0.05 -6.98
C ILE A 42 -4.00 -0.51 -7.89
N LEU A 43 -5.12 -0.97 -7.34
CA LEU A 43 -6.23 -1.53 -8.12
C LEU A 43 -6.93 -0.49 -9.00
N THR A 44 -6.96 0.78 -8.62
CA THR A 44 -7.47 1.87 -9.47
C THR A 44 -6.61 2.12 -10.70
N GLU A 45 -5.32 1.80 -10.62
CA GLU A 45 -4.35 2.01 -11.72
C GLU A 45 -4.18 0.78 -12.62
N VAL A 46 -4.77 -0.37 -12.28
CA VAL A 46 -4.64 -1.59 -13.09
C VAL A 46 -5.36 -1.41 -14.44
N PRO A 47 -4.65 -1.55 -15.57
CA PRO A 47 -5.26 -1.48 -16.90
C PRO A 47 -6.28 -2.61 -17.12
N GLU A 48 -7.32 -2.33 -17.89
CA GLU A 48 -8.41 -3.29 -18.16
C GLU A 48 -7.92 -4.62 -18.76
N SER A 49 -6.91 -4.56 -19.63
CA SER A 49 -6.24 -5.73 -20.22
C SER A 49 -5.57 -6.65 -19.19
N VAL A 50 -5.23 -6.13 -18.02
CA VAL A 50 -4.65 -6.86 -16.89
C VAL A 50 -5.73 -7.28 -15.90
N ARG A 51 -6.80 -6.48 -15.72
CA ARG A 51 -7.94 -6.82 -14.85
C ARG A 51 -8.53 -8.18 -15.19
N GLY A 52 -8.74 -8.46 -16.48
CA GLY A 52 -9.27 -9.76 -16.94
C GLY A 52 -8.39 -10.96 -16.59
N LYS A 53 -7.06 -10.77 -16.54
CA LYS A 53 -6.10 -11.82 -16.16
C LYS A 53 -6.02 -12.03 -14.64
N LEU A 54 -6.38 -11.01 -13.87
CA LEU A 54 -6.41 -11.08 -12.41
C LEU A 54 -7.75 -11.67 -11.90
N GLN A 55 -8.88 -11.42 -12.56
CA GLN A 55 -10.15 -12.04 -12.16
C GLN A 55 -10.09 -13.54 -12.26
N GLY A 56 -10.49 -14.22 -11.20
CA GLY A 56 -10.48 -15.68 -11.17
C GLY A 56 -9.07 -16.27 -11.07
N ALA A 57 -8.03 -15.43 -10.91
CA ALA A 57 -6.69 -15.94 -10.63
C ALA A 57 -6.62 -16.45 -9.17
N PRO A 58 -5.78 -17.48 -8.90
CA PRO A 58 -5.60 -17.98 -7.55
C PRO A 58 -5.09 -16.90 -6.59
N ILE A 59 -5.49 -16.99 -5.32
CA ILE A 59 -5.09 -16.06 -4.26
C ILE A 59 -3.56 -15.89 -4.15
N GLY A 60 -2.80 -16.96 -4.43
CA GLY A 60 -1.34 -16.91 -4.44
C GLY A 60 -0.78 -15.96 -5.49
N VAL A 61 -1.36 -15.98 -6.70
CA VAL A 61 -0.99 -15.07 -7.79
C VAL A 61 -1.33 -13.63 -7.41
N TRP A 62 -2.53 -13.39 -6.88
CA TRP A 62 -2.92 -12.08 -6.35
C TRP A 62 -1.95 -11.54 -5.31
N CYS A 63 -1.58 -12.37 -4.33
CA CYS A 63 -0.64 -11.98 -3.29
C CYS A 63 0.75 -11.66 -3.85
N GLN A 64 1.23 -12.43 -4.83
CA GLN A 64 2.52 -12.17 -5.48
C GLN A 64 2.52 -10.86 -6.26
N VAL A 65 1.49 -10.62 -7.08
CA VAL A 65 1.34 -9.40 -7.87
C VAL A 65 1.26 -8.17 -6.96
N LEU A 66 0.34 -8.18 -5.99
CA LEU A 66 0.21 -7.06 -5.05
C LEU A 66 1.50 -6.83 -4.27
N ARG A 67 2.19 -7.89 -3.83
CA ARG A 67 3.47 -7.77 -3.11
C ARG A 67 4.54 -7.12 -3.96
N ALA A 68 4.65 -7.49 -5.24
CA ALA A 68 5.64 -6.91 -6.16
C ALA A 68 5.36 -5.41 -6.36
N VAL A 69 4.13 -5.05 -6.71
CA VAL A 69 3.73 -3.66 -6.96
C VAL A 69 3.84 -2.81 -5.69
N LEU A 70 3.44 -3.33 -4.53
CA LEU A 70 3.56 -2.61 -3.25
C LEU A 70 5.02 -2.31 -2.87
N LYS A 71 5.95 -3.23 -3.16
CA LYS A 71 7.38 -3.01 -2.91
C LYS A 71 8.01 -2.02 -3.88
N GLU A 72 7.55 -2.02 -5.12
CA GLU A 72 8.03 -1.10 -6.15
C GLU A 72 7.52 0.32 -5.92
N LYS A 73 6.22 0.47 -5.62
CA LYS A 73 5.55 1.76 -5.48
C LYS A 73 5.72 2.41 -4.11
N TYR A 74 5.86 1.62 -3.05
CA TYR A 74 6.05 2.10 -1.67
C TYR A 74 7.22 1.38 -0.98
N PRO A 75 8.46 1.51 -1.51
CA PRO A 75 9.63 0.81 -1.00
C PRO A 75 9.98 1.16 0.45
N GLU A 76 9.75 2.41 0.85
CA GLU A 76 9.94 2.89 2.23
C GLU A 76 8.98 2.22 3.23
N THR A 77 7.78 1.87 2.76
CA THR A 77 6.74 1.24 3.61
C THR A 77 6.85 -0.30 3.60
N HIS A 78 6.98 -0.89 2.41
CA HIS A 78 6.79 -2.34 2.20
C HIS A 78 8.05 -3.08 1.75
N GLY A 79 9.10 -2.37 1.33
CA GLY A 79 10.29 -2.96 0.70
C GLY A 79 10.95 -4.05 1.56
N LYS A 80 11.08 -3.78 2.87
CA LYS A 80 11.70 -4.68 3.85
C LYS A 80 10.70 -5.58 4.60
N ASP A 81 9.40 -5.47 4.30
CA ASP A 81 8.38 -6.26 5.00
C ASP A 81 8.41 -7.73 4.55
N ARG A 82 8.97 -8.58 5.42
CA ARG A 82 9.05 -10.04 5.19
C ARG A 82 7.69 -10.73 5.28
N ASN A 83 6.74 -10.14 6.00
CA ASN A 83 5.40 -10.69 6.23
C ASN A 83 4.35 -10.13 5.27
N LEU A 84 4.75 -9.29 4.31
CA LEU A 84 3.84 -8.60 3.41
C LEU A 84 2.91 -9.55 2.66
N TYR A 85 3.43 -10.70 2.20
CA TYR A 85 2.62 -11.72 1.53
C TYR A 85 1.46 -12.21 2.41
N ASN A 86 1.75 -12.58 3.66
CA ASN A 86 0.73 -13.05 4.61
C ASN A 86 -0.25 -11.94 4.97
N LYS A 87 0.24 -10.70 5.14
CA LYS A 87 -0.63 -9.55 5.39
C LYS A 87 -1.58 -9.30 4.23
N ILE A 88 -1.11 -9.40 2.98
CA ILE A 88 -1.97 -9.28 1.79
C ILE A 88 -2.99 -10.40 1.79
N ARG A 89 -2.56 -11.65 1.97
CA ARG A 89 -3.45 -12.83 1.99
C ARG A 89 -4.59 -12.66 3.00
N VAL A 90 -4.26 -12.30 4.25
CA VAL A 90 -5.25 -12.04 5.30
C VAL A 90 -6.21 -10.92 4.90
N ASN A 91 -5.71 -9.87 4.25
CA ASN A 91 -6.57 -8.79 3.78
C ASN A 91 -7.51 -9.25 2.67
N LEU A 92 -7.03 -10.01 1.68
CA LEU A 92 -7.89 -10.53 0.62
C LEU A 92 -9.00 -11.43 1.20
N THR A 93 -8.67 -12.31 2.15
CA THR A 93 -9.65 -13.25 2.74
C THR A 93 -10.62 -12.59 3.73
N SER A 94 -10.20 -11.53 4.43
CA SER A 94 -11.01 -10.86 5.46
C SER A 94 -11.73 -9.60 4.95
N TRP A 95 -11.59 -9.28 3.66
CA TRP A 95 -12.15 -8.07 3.07
C TRP A 95 -13.26 -8.39 2.06
N SER A 96 -14.28 -9.08 2.57
CA SER A 96 -15.42 -9.57 1.79
C SER A 96 -16.24 -8.48 1.09
N SER A 97 -16.16 -7.22 1.54
CA SER A 97 -16.83 -6.10 0.87
C SER A 97 -16.16 -5.66 -0.43
N GLU A 98 -14.93 -6.12 -0.70
CA GLU A 98 -14.16 -5.76 -1.89
C GLU A 98 -13.58 -6.94 -2.65
N PHE A 99 -13.36 -8.06 -1.98
CA PHE A 99 -12.91 -9.30 -2.61
C PHE A 99 -13.86 -10.44 -2.30
N GLU A 100 -14.15 -11.22 -3.32
CA GLU A 100 -14.81 -12.52 -3.20
C GLU A 100 -13.77 -13.60 -3.52
N ILE A 101 -13.81 -14.70 -2.77
CA ILE A 101 -12.92 -15.85 -2.95
C ILE A 101 -13.79 -17.08 -3.06
N ASP A 102 -13.66 -17.81 -4.17
CA ASP A 102 -14.43 -19.04 -4.39
C ASP A 102 -13.83 -20.25 -3.64
N ASP A 103 -14.51 -21.38 -3.71
CA ASP A 103 -14.07 -22.63 -3.08
C ASP A 103 -12.72 -23.14 -3.62
N ASN A 104 -12.32 -22.69 -4.81
CA ASN A 104 -11.04 -23.01 -5.45
C ASN A 104 -9.92 -22.03 -5.07
N ASN A 105 -10.18 -21.09 -4.15
CA ASN A 105 -9.29 -19.99 -3.77
C ASN A 105 -8.96 -19.02 -4.92
N ASN A 106 -9.82 -18.91 -5.93
CA ASN A 106 -9.72 -17.89 -6.95
C ASN A 106 -10.32 -16.59 -6.43
N VAL A 107 -9.66 -15.47 -6.74
CA VAL A 107 -10.03 -14.16 -6.19
C VAL A 107 -10.70 -13.31 -7.26
N LYS A 108 -11.76 -12.63 -6.83
CA LYS A 108 -12.53 -11.68 -7.60
C LYS A 108 -12.56 -10.35 -6.87
N TYR A 109 -12.03 -9.29 -7.47
CA TYR A 109 -12.24 -7.94 -6.94
C TYR A 109 -13.59 -7.38 -7.42
N LEU A 110 -14.35 -6.78 -6.51
CA LEU A 110 -15.76 -6.43 -6.69
C LEU A 110 -16.01 -4.96 -7.07
N LYS A 111 -14.97 -4.12 -7.07
CA LYS A 111 -15.08 -2.65 -7.18
C LYS A 111 -14.36 -2.05 -8.40
N TRP A 112 -14.22 -2.80 -9.48
CA TRP A 112 -13.66 -2.27 -10.72
C TRP A 112 -14.63 -1.45 -11.54
#